data_AF-A0A7V3RMJ1-F1
#
_entry.id   AF-A0A7V3RMJ1-F1
#
_cell.length_a   1.000
_cell.length_b   1.000
_cell.length_c   1.000
_cell.angle_alpha   90.00
_cell.angle_beta   90.00
_cell.angle_gamma   90.00
#
_symmetry.space_group_name_H-M   'P 1'
#
loop_
_entity.id
_entity.type
_entity.pdbx_description
1 polymer ?
#
loop_
_entity_poly.entity_id
_entity_poly.type
_entity_poly.pdbx_seq_one_letter_code
_entity_poly.pdbx_strand_id
1 'polypeptide(L)'
;MRPLRDFRCLCFLFSLGCGVGPENAAEAPSTPGAHPPSASSVATVVARPGDPLPPDLGTRSGGSDWPGFLGPSGNSVSPEKGLLAPWPKAGPPLVWQRRLGEGYGMPAISRGRLFVFDRVGDRARLTCCKSETGELLWTFAYPTAYQDLYGY
;
A
#
# COMPACT_ATOMS: atom_id res chain seq x y z
N MET A 1 4.34 3.53 -30.42
CA MET A 1 3.49 4.00 -29.31
C MET A 1 2.47 2.92 -28.99
N ARG A 2 2.61 2.23 -27.85
CA ARG A 2 1.61 1.28 -27.34
C ARG A 2 0.97 1.92 -26.09
N PRO A 3 -0.36 1.86 -25.91
CA PRO A 3 -0.99 2.45 -24.75
C PRO A 3 -0.73 1.60 -23.50
N LEU A 4 -0.39 2.28 -22.40
CA LEU A 4 -0.17 1.74 -21.06
C LEU A 4 -1.51 1.21 -20.52
N ARG A 5 -1.57 -0.05 -20.10
CA ARG A 5 -2.77 -0.65 -19.50
C ARG A 5 -2.93 -0.15 -18.06
N ASP A 6 -4.07 0.45 -17.77
CA ASP A 6 -4.49 0.81 -16.42
C ASP A 6 -4.63 -0.44 -15.54
N PHE A 7 -3.77 -0.59 -14.54
CA PHE A 7 -3.96 -1.56 -13.47
C PHE A 7 -5.05 -1.05 -12.51
N ARG A 8 -6.26 -1.55 -12.72
CA ARG A 8 -7.37 -1.45 -11.78
C ARG A 8 -7.18 -2.55 -10.74
N CYS A 9 -6.98 -2.19 -9.48
CA CYS A 9 -6.97 -3.14 -8.38
C CYS A 9 -8.41 -3.63 -8.15
N LEU A 10 -8.79 -4.68 -8.86
CA LEU A 10 -10.00 -5.46 -8.62
C LEU A 10 -9.52 -6.82 -8.10
N CYS A 11 -9.82 -7.13 -6.83
CA CYS A 11 -9.48 -8.42 -6.22
C CYS A 11 -10.21 -9.56 -6.94
N PHE A 12 -9.51 -10.37 -7.74
CA PHE A 12 -9.87 -11.75 -8.10
C PHE A 12 -8.61 -12.58 -8.44
N LEU A 13 -8.72 -13.89 -8.17
CA LEU A 13 -7.72 -14.96 -8.07
C LEU A 13 -6.84 -15.26 -9.32
N PHE A 14 -5.58 -15.65 -9.04
CA PHE A 14 -4.71 -16.70 -9.65
C PHE A 14 -4.61 -16.88 -11.19
N SER A 15 -3.38 -16.80 -11.74
CA SER A 15 -2.69 -17.94 -12.40
C SER A 15 -1.34 -17.53 -13.02
N LEU A 16 -0.35 -18.40 -12.84
CA LEU A 16 1.04 -18.35 -13.34
C LEU A 16 1.16 -18.41 -14.87
N GLY A 17 2.28 -17.91 -15.39
CA GLY A 17 2.82 -18.24 -16.71
C GLY A 17 4.29 -17.84 -16.85
N CYS A 18 5.20 -18.80 -16.74
CA CYS A 18 6.65 -18.67 -16.87
C CYS A 18 7.12 -18.28 -18.29
N GLY A 19 8.24 -17.57 -18.39
CA GLY A 19 8.99 -17.40 -19.64
C GLY A 19 10.33 -16.70 -19.40
N VAL A 20 11.39 -17.48 -19.19
CA VAL A 20 12.78 -17.05 -19.00
C VAL A 20 13.46 -16.89 -20.37
N GLY A 21 14.28 -15.84 -20.53
CA GLY A 21 15.25 -15.71 -21.62
C GLY A 21 16.43 -14.81 -21.20
N PRO A 22 17.68 -15.09 -21.60
CA PRO A 22 18.88 -14.62 -20.89
C PRO A 22 19.60 -13.41 -21.54
N GLU A 23 20.16 -12.59 -20.64
CA GLU A 23 21.55 -12.09 -20.59
C GLU A 23 22.15 -11.15 -21.68
N ASN A 24 22.82 -10.11 -21.14
CA ASN A 24 23.93 -9.31 -21.66
C ASN A 24 23.68 -8.06 -22.52
N ALA A 25 23.93 -6.90 -21.92
CA ALA A 25 24.79 -5.86 -22.51
C ALA A 25 25.39 -4.94 -21.42
N ALA A 26 26.69 -5.13 -21.19
CA ALA A 26 27.73 -4.22 -20.70
C ALA A 26 27.35 -2.90 -20.00
N GLU A 27 27.75 -2.78 -18.72
CA GLU A 27 27.84 -1.52 -17.98
C GLU A 27 29.27 -0.97 -18.04
N ALA A 28 29.43 0.29 -18.46
CA ALA A 28 30.67 1.05 -18.40
C ALA A 28 30.79 1.78 -17.04
N PRO A 29 32.00 1.99 -16.49
CA PRO A 29 32.17 2.50 -15.14
C PRO A 29 31.79 3.99 -15.05
N SER A 30 30.80 4.32 -14.21
CA SER A 30 30.49 5.70 -13.84
C SER A 30 31.31 6.13 -12.62
N THR A 31 31.93 7.31 -12.74
CA THR A 31 32.76 7.98 -11.74
C THR A 31 31.96 8.31 -10.46
N PRO A 32 32.55 8.23 -9.25
CA PRO A 32 31.85 8.55 -8.01
C PRO A 32 31.68 10.08 -7.89
N GLY A 33 30.50 10.56 -8.28
CA GLY A 33 30.06 11.94 -8.07
C GLY A 33 29.27 12.06 -6.75
N ALA A 34 29.82 12.86 -5.84
CA ALA A 34 29.16 13.62 -4.77
C ALA A 34 28.06 12.91 -3.95
N HIS A 35 28.37 12.63 -2.68
CA HIS A 35 27.37 12.30 -1.66
C HIS A 35 26.27 13.39 -1.60
N PRO A 36 24.98 13.02 -1.62
CA PRO A 36 23.90 13.98 -1.34
C PRO A 36 23.98 14.46 0.12
N PRO A 37 23.52 15.69 0.42
CA PRO A 37 23.65 16.28 1.75
C PRO A 37 22.85 15.49 2.79
N SER A 38 23.45 15.47 3.99
CA SER A 38 23.01 14.79 5.21
C SER A 38 21.49 14.79 5.40
N ALA A 39 20.92 13.58 5.50
CA ALA A 39 19.54 13.38 5.90
C ALA A 39 19.35 13.93 7.32
N SER A 40 18.50 14.95 7.45
CA SER A 40 18.04 15.44 8.74
C SER A 40 17.50 14.26 9.55
N SER A 41 18.12 13.98 10.69
CA SER A 41 17.72 12.90 11.58
C SER A 41 16.31 13.18 12.09
N VAL A 42 15.33 12.46 11.55
CA VAL A 42 14.01 12.36 12.18
C VAL A 42 14.21 11.45 13.39
N ALA A 43 14.05 12.01 14.59
CA ALA A 43 14.09 11.21 15.80
C ALA A 43 13.00 10.14 15.72
N THR A 44 13.40 8.88 15.64
CA THR A 44 12.48 7.74 15.69
C THR A 44 11.86 7.69 17.08
N VAL A 45 10.62 8.15 17.22
CA VAL A 45 9.84 7.93 18.44
C VAL A 45 9.40 6.46 18.43
N VAL A 46 10.05 5.65 19.24
CA VAL A 46 9.64 4.26 19.49
C VAL A 46 8.56 4.28 20.56
N ALA A 47 7.33 3.92 20.18
CA ALA A 47 6.24 3.75 21.13
C ALA A 47 6.56 2.62 22.13
N ARG A 48 6.34 2.88 23.41
CA ARG A 48 6.50 1.93 24.52
C ARG A 48 5.16 1.31 24.89
N PRO A 49 5.15 0.10 25.49
CA PRO A 49 3.95 -0.43 26.12
C PRO A 49 3.39 0.57 27.14
N GLY A 50 2.14 1.00 26.96
CA GLY A 50 1.48 1.97 27.83
C GLY A 50 1.48 3.41 27.33
N ASP A 51 2.20 3.73 26.25
CA ASP A 51 2.08 5.05 25.61
C ASP A 51 0.64 5.25 25.10
N PRO A 52 0.07 6.46 25.25
CA PRO A 52 -1.27 6.74 24.78
C PRO A 52 -1.32 6.57 23.25
N LEU A 53 -2.31 5.80 22.80
CA LEU A 53 -2.55 5.62 21.37
C LEU A 53 -2.94 6.96 20.72
N PRO A 54 -2.58 7.18 19.45
CA PRO A 54 -3.03 8.35 18.71
C PRO A 54 -4.57 8.43 18.66
N PRO A 55 -5.14 9.63 18.49
CA PRO A 55 -6.59 9.82 18.42
C PRO A 55 -7.20 8.97 17.29
N ASP A 56 -8.43 8.53 17.49
CA ASP A 56 -9.20 7.86 16.45
C ASP A 56 -9.72 8.89 15.45
N LEU A 57 -9.50 8.65 14.16
CA LEU A 57 -9.99 9.53 13.10
C LEU A 57 -11.25 8.99 12.42
N GLY A 58 -11.72 7.79 12.81
CA GLY A 58 -12.92 7.18 12.26
C GLY A 58 -14.18 7.91 12.70
N THR A 59 -15.11 8.11 11.76
CA THR A 59 -16.44 8.67 12.03
C THR A 59 -17.57 7.68 11.77
N ARG A 60 -17.26 6.51 11.22
CA ARG A 60 -18.20 5.42 10.96
C ARG A 60 -18.88 4.92 12.23
N SER A 61 -20.18 4.63 12.12
CA SER A 61 -21.01 4.08 13.20
C SER A 61 -20.87 2.56 13.38
N GLY A 62 -20.23 1.86 12.43
CA GLY A 62 -20.06 0.42 12.44
C GLY A 62 -18.89 -0.04 11.57
N GLY A 63 -18.59 -1.34 11.63
CA GLY A 63 -17.46 -1.96 10.93
C GLY A 63 -16.19 -2.01 11.76
N SER A 64 -15.35 -3.01 11.49
CA SER A 64 -14.14 -3.29 12.27
C SER A 64 -12.88 -2.89 11.51
N ASP A 65 -11.87 -2.42 12.24
CA ASP A 65 -10.56 -2.19 11.65
C ASP A 65 -9.88 -3.50 11.24
N TRP A 66 -9.01 -3.41 10.24
CA TRP A 66 -8.22 -4.53 9.72
C TRP A 66 -6.73 -4.24 9.90
N PRO A 67 -6.19 -4.36 11.12
CA PRO A 67 -4.86 -3.85 11.45
C PRO A 67 -3.70 -4.72 10.96
N GLY A 68 -3.97 -5.97 10.54
CA GLY A 68 -2.93 -6.94 10.20
C GLY A 68 -3.37 -8.00 9.20
N PHE A 69 -2.41 -8.82 8.78
CA PHE A 69 -2.64 -9.92 7.86
C PHE A 69 -3.68 -10.89 8.44
N LEU A 70 -4.63 -11.32 7.60
CA LEU A 70 -5.77 -12.15 7.99
C LEU A 70 -6.75 -11.48 8.99
N GLY A 71 -6.63 -10.17 9.21
CA GLY A 71 -7.62 -9.39 9.95
C GLY A 71 -7.46 -9.40 11.46
N PRO A 72 -8.42 -8.80 12.18
CA PRO A 72 -8.31 -8.59 13.63
C PRO A 72 -8.21 -9.90 14.42
N SER A 73 -8.78 -10.99 13.89
CA SER A 73 -8.74 -12.34 14.46
C SER A 73 -7.74 -13.28 13.78
N GLY A 74 -6.98 -12.82 12.78
CA GLY A 74 -5.97 -13.63 12.11
C GLY A 74 -6.53 -14.81 11.30
N ASN A 75 -7.81 -14.80 10.93
CA ASN A 75 -8.51 -15.93 10.30
C ASN A 75 -9.17 -15.57 8.96
N SER A 76 -8.91 -14.38 8.41
CA SER A 76 -9.48 -13.87 7.16
C SER A 76 -11.00 -13.77 7.14
N VAL A 77 -11.64 -13.58 8.29
CA VAL A 77 -13.10 -13.43 8.39
C VAL A 77 -13.46 -12.02 8.85
N SER A 78 -14.37 -11.37 8.11
CA SER A 78 -15.01 -10.14 8.56
C SER A 78 -16.18 -10.44 9.50
N PRO A 79 -16.27 -9.79 10.67
CA PRO A 79 -17.42 -9.92 11.56
C PRO A 79 -18.65 -9.14 11.09
N GLU A 80 -18.52 -8.31 10.05
CA GLU A 80 -19.56 -7.39 9.60
C GLU A 80 -20.85 -8.11 9.15
N LYS A 81 -21.99 -7.47 9.43
CA LYS A 81 -23.34 -7.94 9.14
C LYS A 81 -24.15 -6.82 8.51
N GLY A 82 -25.30 -7.15 7.93
CA GLY A 82 -26.19 -6.16 7.31
C GLY A 82 -25.62 -5.57 6.02
N LEU A 83 -24.68 -6.26 5.38
CA LEU A 83 -24.16 -5.86 4.09
C LEU A 83 -25.28 -5.84 3.05
N LEU A 84 -25.28 -4.82 2.19
CA LEU A 84 -26.25 -4.69 1.12
C LEU A 84 -26.18 -5.93 0.22
N ALA A 85 -27.27 -6.69 0.19
CA ALA A 85 -27.45 -7.85 -0.66
C ALA A 85 -28.94 -7.99 -1.00
N PRO A 86 -29.33 -8.04 -2.30
CA PRO A 86 -28.47 -7.97 -3.48
C PRO A 86 -27.90 -6.56 -3.71
N TRP A 87 -26.81 -6.47 -4.47
CA TRP A 87 -26.31 -5.18 -4.94
C TRP A 87 -27.24 -4.58 -6.01
N PRO A 88 -27.34 -3.24 -6.09
CA PRO A 88 -27.96 -2.56 -7.22
C PRO A 88 -27.27 -2.93 -8.53
N LYS A 89 -27.97 -2.78 -9.66
CA LYS A 89 -27.41 -3.05 -11.00
C LYS A 89 -26.13 -2.25 -11.28
N ALA A 90 -26.01 -1.04 -10.73
CA ALA A 90 -24.84 -0.19 -10.85
C ALA A 90 -23.70 -0.53 -9.86
N GLY A 91 -23.93 -1.48 -8.95
CA GLY A 91 -23.02 -1.80 -7.85
C GLY A 91 -23.08 -0.80 -6.68
N PRO A 92 -22.31 -1.05 -5.61
CA PRO A 92 -22.12 -0.09 -4.54
C PRO A 92 -21.41 1.17 -5.06
N PRO A 93 -21.70 2.36 -4.50
CA PRO A 93 -21.04 3.60 -4.91
C PRO A 93 -19.55 3.59 -4.57
N LEU A 94 -18.72 4.13 -5.47
CA LEU A 94 -17.31 4.38 -5.19
C LEU A 94 -17.18 5.55 -4.20
N VAL A 95 -16.63 5.30 -3.02
CA VAL A 95 -16.42 6.36 -2.00
C VAL A 95 -15.17 7.18 -2.33
N TRP A 96 -14.04 6.52 -2.57
CA TRP A 96 -12.80 7.14 -3.03
C TRP A 96 -11.88 6.09 -3.67
N GLN A 97 -10.88 6.55 -4.42
CA GLN A 97 -9.84 5.70 -5.00
C GLN A 97 -8.51 6.45 -5.03
N ARG A 98 -7.40 5.70 -5.05
CA ARG A 98 -6.04 6.25 -5.13
C ARG A 98 -5.18 5.42 -6.08
N ARG A 99 -4.32 6.09 -6.85
CA ARG A 99 -3.30 5.43 -7.66
C ARG A 99 -2.13 5.00 -6.76
N LEU A 100 -1.73 3.75 -6.88
CA LEU A 100 -0.56 3.18 -6.22
C LEU A 100 0.53 2.87 -7.25
N GLY A 101 1.76 2.73 -6.77
CA GLY A 101 2.85 2.12 -7.51
C GLY A 101 2.75 0.59 -7.47
N GLU A 102 3.90 -0.06 -7.66
CA GLU A 102 3.99 -1.52 -7.68
C GLU A 102 4.01 -2.09 -6.25
N GLY A 103 3.44 -3.27 -6.05
CA GLY A 103 3.55 -3.97 -4.77
C GLY A 103 2.45 -4.98 -4.53
N TYR A 104 2.70 -5.84 -3.54
CA TYR A 104 1.79 -6.90 -3.11
C TYR A 104 1.19 -6.65 -1.72
N GLY A 105 1.48 -5.49 -1.13
CA GLY A 105 1.05 -5.15 0.21
C GLY A 105 -0.47 -4.95 0.28
N MET A 106 -1.13 -5.70 1.16
CA MET A 106 -2.51 -5.38 1.54
C MET A 106 -2.54 -4.11 2.38
N PRO A 107 -3.57 -3.25 2.23
CA PRO A 107 -3.73 -2.12 3.13
C PRO A 107 -4.06 -2.61 4.54
N ALA A 108 -3.57 -1.88 5.55
CA ALA A 108 -3.96 -2.05 6.94
C ALA A 108 -4.78 -0.84 7.39
N ILE A 109 -5.83 -1.05 8.18
CA ILE A 109 -6.64 0.03 8.75
C ILE A 109 -6.56 -0.04 10.27
N SER A 110 -6.26 1.10 10.90
CA SER A 110 -6.33 1.24 12.35
C SER A 110 -6.66 2.67 12.74
N ARG A 111 -7.70 2.85 13.57
CA ARG A 111 -8.11 4.11 14.19
C ARG A 111 -8.33 5.22 13.18
N GLY A 112 -9.11 4.91 12.14
CA GLY A 112 -9.44 5.83 11.04
C GLY A 112 -8.30 6.12 10.06
N ARG A 113 -7.18 5.41 10.17
CA ARG A 113 -6.02 5.54 9.27
C ARG A 113 -5.88 4.30 8.41
N LEU A 114 -5.71 4.50 7.11
CA LEU A 114 -5.31 3.47 6.16
C LEU A 114 -3.82 3.60 5.88
N PHE A 115 -3.10 2.50 5.98
CA PHE A 115 -1.69 2.36 5.68
C PHE A 115 -1.55 1.48 4.45
N VAL A 116 -0.83 1.95 3.45
CA VAL A 116 -0.55 1.19 2.24
C VAL A 116 0.90 1.35 1.83
N PHE A 117 1.52 0.24 1.46
CA PHE A 117 2.90 0.19 1.03
C PHE A 117 2.96 -0.12 -0.46
N ASP A 118 3.71 0.71 -1.19
CA ASP A 118 3.95 0.55 -2.62
C ASP A 118 5.38 0.97 -2.99
N ARG A 119 5.80 0.64 -4.21
CA ARG A 119 7.07 1.04 -4.80
C ARG A 119 6.79 1.97 -5.97
N VAL A 120 7.42 3.14 -5.96
CA VAL A 120 7.33 4.11 -7.06
C VAL A 120 8.74 4.37 -7.57
N GLY A 121 9.06 3.81 -8.74
CA GLY A 121 10.43 3.82 -9.25
C GLY A 121 11.37 3.13 -8.26
N ASP A 122 12.52 3.72 -7.98
CA ASP A 122 13.54 3.21 -7.05
C ASP A 122 13.22 3.47 -5.57
N ARG A 123 11.95 3.73 -5.20
CA ARG A 123 11.57 4.06 -3.82
C ARG A 123 10.46 3.17 -3.29
N ALA A 124 10.74 2.53 -2.15
CA ALA A 124 9.74 1.92 -1.29
C ALA A 124 9.03 3.01 -0.50
N ARG A 125 7.70 3.00 -0.48
CA ARG A 125 6.87 4.07 0.08
C ARG A 125 5.77 3.49 0.95
N LEU A 126 5.66 4.01 2.17
CA LEU A 126 4.53 3.83 3.06
C LEU A 126 3.69 5.10 3.05
N THR A 127 2.42 4.98 2.67
CA THR A 127 1.45 6.07 2.65
C THR A 127 0.43 5.87 3.77
N CYS A 128 0.15 6.92 4.54
CA CYS A 128 -0.95 6.96 5.49
C CYS A 128 -2.02 7.96 5.03
N CYS A 129 -3.27 7.52 4.98
CA CYS A 129 -4.43 8.34 4.61
C CYS A 129 -5.54 8.21 5.66
N LYS A 130 -6.48 9.16 5.69
CA LYS A 130 -7.78 8.95 6.34
C LYS A 130 -8.51 7.82 5.62
N SER A 131 -8.97 6.81 6.34
CA SER A 131 -9.57 5.60 5.74
C SER A 131 -10.91 5.88 5.05
N GLU A 132 -11.66 6.88 5.52
CA GLU A 132 -13.01 7.17 5.02
C GLU A 132 -13.02 8.10 3.80
N THR A 133 -11.97 8.92 3.63
CA THR A 133 -11.91 9.94 2.56
C THR A 133 -10.77 9.76 1.57
N GLY A 134 -9.73 8.98 1.92
CA GLY A 134 -8.51 8.85 1.13
C GLY A 134 -7.58 10.07 1.21
N GLU A 135 -7.90 11.07 2.05
CA GLU A 135 -7.06 12.25 2.29
C GLU A 135 -5.69 11.83 2.83
N LEU A 136 -4.63 12.31 2.18
CA LEU A 136 -3.25 12.02 2.57
C LEU A 136 -2.94 12.66 3.94
N LEU A 137 -2.46 11.87 4.88
CA LEU A 137 -1.96 12.36 6.17
C LEU A 137 -0.43 12.54 6.14
N TRP A 138 0.29 11.51 5.69
CA TRP A 138 1.74 11.57 5.54
C TRP A 138 2.25 10.48 4.61
N THR A 139 3.53 10.59 4.24
CA THR A 139 4.25 9.58 3.46
C THR A 139 5.65 9.43 4.03
N PHE A 140 6.12 8.18 4.11
CA PHE A 140 7.50 7.83 4.36
C PHE A 140 8.03 7.06 3.15
N ALA A 141 9.25 7.36 2.68
CA ALA A 141 9.82 6.64 1.56
C ALA A 141 11.34 6.54 1.64
N TYR A 142 11.89 5.40 1.21
CA TYR A 142 13.32 5.13 1.19
C TYR A 142 13.75 4.47 -0.13
N PRO A 143 15.01 4.64 -0.56
CA PRO A 143 15.51 4.00 -1.76
C PRO A 143 15.45 2.46 -1.67
N THR A 144 15.14 1.80 -2.78
CA THR A 144 15.14 0.34 -2.90
C THR A 144 15.64 -0.07 -4.28
N ALA A 145 16.50 -1.08 -4.32
CA ALA A 145 16.90 -1.76 -5.54
C ALA A 145 16.00 -2.98 -5.85
N TYR A 146 14.96 -3.21 -5.05
CA TYR A 146 14.02 -4.31 -5.27
C TYR A 146 13.35 -4.16 -6.63
N GLN A 147 13.48 -5.20 -7.44
CA GLN A 147 12.73 -5.40 -8.65
C GLN A 147 11.85 -6.62 -8.43
N ASP A 148 10.57 -6.47 -8.70
CA ASP A 148 9.66 -7.59 -8.66
C ASP A 148 10.05 -8.63 -9.74
N LEU A 149 9.93 -9.90 -9.38
CA LEU A 149 10.28 -11.00 -10.28
C LEU A 149 9.28 -11.16 -11.44
N TYR A 150 8.08 -10.61 -11.29
CA TYR A 150 6.97 -10.75 -12.23
C TYR A 150 6.74 -9.50 -13.09
N GLY A 151 7.49 -8.41 -12.85
CA GLY A 151 7.49 -7.20 -13.68
C GLY A 151 6.19 -6.41 -13.68
N TYR A 152 5.46 -6.41 -12.55
CA TYR A 152 4.32 -5.50 -12.33
C TYR A 152 4.73 -4.03 -12.31
#